data_AF-M5G7X2-F1
#
_entry.id   AF-M5G7X2-F1
#
_cell.length_a   1.000
_cell.length_b   1.000
_cell.length_c   1.000
_cell.angle_alpha   90.00
_cell.angle_beta   90.00
_cell.angle_gamma   90.00
#
_symmetry.space_group_name_H-M   'P 1'
#
loop_
_entity.id
_entity.type
_entity.pdbx_description
1 polymer ?
#
loop_
_entity_poly.entity_id
_entity_poly.type
_entity_poly.pdbx_seq_one_letter_code
_entity_poly.pdbx_strand_id
1 'polypeptide(L)'
;LDVHIATPVKILHTFLLGIVKYLWDRPTHPLDTGGVALLEMRLASLHESGWNVPKINTTYMIQYCQQLLGKHFKTLAQCMPFIIEDIVTWQMLEAWV
;
A
#
# COMPACT_ATOMS: atom_id res chain seq x y z
N LEU A 1 -0.51 -6.12 -37.07
CA LEU A 1 0.60 -6.07 -36.09
C LEU A 1 1.12 -4.64 -36.21
N ASP A 2 0.84 -3.70 -35.33
CA ASP A 2 1.12 -3.64 -33.89
C ASP A 2 -0.16 -3.74 -33.02
N VAL A 3 -0.27 -4.68 -32.08
CA VAL A 3 0.46 -4.81 -30.80
C VAL A 3 0.31 -3.54 -29.98
N HIS A 4 -0.45 -3.65 -28.90
CA HIS A 4 -0.19 -2.94 -27.65
C HIS A 4 1.05 -2.04 -27.67
N ILE A 5 0.91 -0.78 -28.10
CA ILE A 5 1.71 0.28 -27.49
C ILE A 5 1.18 0.34 -26.06
N ALA A 6 1.65 -0.60 -25.25
CA ALA A 6 1.62 -0.50 -23.82
C ALA A 6 2.39 0.79 -23.57
N THR A 7 1.66 1.89 -23.47
CA THR A 7 2.21 3.17 -23.04
C THR A 7 3.09 2.87 -21.84
N PRO A 8 4.38 3.26 -21.86
CA PRO A 8 5.37 2.80 -20.89
C PRO A 8 4.90 2.98 -19.43
N VAL A 9 4.03 3.96 -19.20
CA VAL A 9 3.34 4.20 -17.92
C VAL A 9 2.51 3.02 -17.40
N LYS A 10 1.86 2.21 -18.26
CA LYS A 10 1.07 1.04 -17.82
C LYS A 10 1.95 -0.08 -17.30
N ILE A 11 3.06 -0.33 -17.99
CA ILE A 11 4.06 -1.33 -17.56
C ILE A 11 4.75 -0.86 -16.28
N LEU A 12 5.12 0.42 -16.21
CA LEU A 12 5.74 1.00 -15.02
C LEU A 12 4.79 0.93 -13.83
N HIS A 13 3.53 1.36 -14.00
CA HIS A 13 2.52 1.27 -12.95
C HIS A 13 2.31 -0.19 -12.50
N THR A 14 2.24 -1.16 -13.43
CA THR A 14 2.06 -2.58 -13.08
C THR A 14 3.25 -3.12 -12.29
N PHE A 15 4.46 -2.74 -12.67
CA PHE A 15 5.68 -3.12 -11.97
C PHE A 15 5.76 -2.51 -10.56
N LEU A 16 5.48 -1.20 -10.42
CA LEU A 16 5.39 -0.52 -9.13
C LEU A 16 4.33 -1.15 -8.22
N LEU A 17 3.15 -1.48 -8.75
CA LEU A 17 2.12 -2.18 -7.96
C LEU A 17 2.57 -3.57 -7.51
N GLY A 18 3.35 -4.27 -8.33
CA GLY A 18 3.99 -5.53 -7.95
C GLY A 18 4.94 -5.36 -6.77
N ILE A 19 5.84 -4.36 -6.84
CA ILE A 19 6.77 -4.03 -5.74
C ILE A 19 5.99 -3.71 -4.46
N VAL A 20 5.00 -2.82 -4.55
CA VAL A 20 4.16 -2.42 -3.41
C VAL A 20 3.43 -3.61 -2.79
N LYS A 21 2.99 -4.58 -3.60
CA LYS A 21 2.38 -5.82 -3.10
C LYS A 21 3.37 -6.64 -2.26
N TYR A 22 4.60 -6.83 -2.74
CA TYR A 22 5.63 -7.56 -2.00
C TYR A 22 6.09 -6.81 -0.74
N LEU A 23 6.22 -5.50 -0.84
CA LEU A 23 6.55 -4.66 0.31
C LEU A 23 5.40 -4.59 1.32
N TRP A 24 4.14 -4.76 0.92
CA TRP A 24 2.97 -4.81 1.81
C TRP A 24 2.83 -6.15 2.53
N ASP A 25 3.18 -7.25 1.87
CA ASP A 25 3.18 -8.60 2.44
C ASP A 25 4.15 -8.72 3.64
N ARG A 26 5.32 -8.08 3.53
CA ARG A 26 6.39 -8.13 4.55
C ARG A 26 6.07 -7.52 5.93
N PRO A 27 5.47 -6.32 6.05
CA PRO A 27 5.10 -5.74 7.33
C PRO A 27 3.79 -6.33 7.85
N THR A 28 2.90 -6.87 7.01
CA THR A 28 1.67 -7.49 7.48
C THR A 28 1.88 -8.89 8.06
N HIS A 29 3.11 -9.41 8.04
CA HIS A 29 3.46 -10.76 8.46
C HIS A 29 4.80 -10.77 9.22
N PRO A 30 4.91 -11.18 10.51
CA PRO A 30 3.96 -11.16 11.61
C PRO A 30 4.07 -9.82 12.36
N LEU A 31 3.16 -8.88 12.09
CA LEU A 31 3.07 -7.67 12.89
C LEU A 31 2.43 -8.03 14.25
N ASP A 32 3.01 -7.56 15.35
CA ASP A 32 2.41 -7.73 16.68
C ASP A 32 1.01 -7.09 16.73
N THR A 33 0.13 -7.58 17.61
CA THR A 33 -1.25 -7.08 17.72
C THR A 33 -1.29 -5.56 17.94
N GLY A 34 -0.28 -4.99 18.61
CA GLY A 34 -0.14 -3.53 18.76
C GLY A 34 0.21 -2.80 17.45
N GLY A 35 1.07 -3.39 16.61
CA GLY A 35 1.45 -2.80 15.32
C GLY A 35 0.28 -2.77 14.33
N VAL A 36 -0.56 -3.82 14.35
CA VAL A 36 -1.77 -3.87 13.49
C VAL A 36 -2.79 -2.81 13.89
N ALA A 37 -3.02 -2.63 15.19
CA ALA A 37 -3.96 -1.60 15.69
C ALA A 37 -3.47 -0.18 15.36
N LEU A 38 -2.16 0.08 15.47
CA LEU A 38 -1.56 1.35 15.10
C LEU A 38 -1.67 1.59 13.58
N LEU A 39 -1.44 0.55 12.77
CA LEU A 39 -1.59 0.60 11.32
C LEU A 39 -3.04 0.93 10.92
N GLU A 40 -4.03 0.26 11.53
CA GLU A 40 -5.45 0.52 11.28
C GLU A 40 -5.84 1.94 11.68
N MET A 41 -5.39 2.41 12.85
CA MET A 41 -5.67 3.77 13.34
C MET A 41 -5.07 4.83 12.41
N ARG A 42 -3.83 4.65 11.95
CA ARG A 42 -3.19 5.57 10.99
C ARG A 42 -3.91 5.55 9.65
N LEU A 43 -4.26 4.37 9.13
CA LEU A 43 -5.06 4.27 7.91
C LEU A 43 -6.42 4.97 8.06
N ALA A 44 -7.06 4.87 9.23
CA ALA A 44 -8.36 5.50 9.49
C ALA A 44 -8.25 7.02 9.68
N SER A 45 -7.08 7.49 10.13
CA SER A 45 -6.77 8.91 10.25
C SER A 45 -6.47 9.59 8.91
N LEU A 46 -6.24 8.82 7.84
CA LEU A 46 -6.01 9.39 6.52
C LEU A 46 -7.27 10.11 6.06
N HIS A 47 -7.13 11.41 5.88
CA HIS A 47 -8.22 12.23 5.41
C HIS A 47 -8.36 12.08 3.89
N GLU A 48 -9.51 11.54 3.46
CA GLU A 48 -9.78 11.29 2.04
C GLU A 48 -10.01 12.59 1.22
N SER A 49 -10.12 13.76 1.87
CA SER A 49 -10.41 15.01 1.14
C SER A 49 -9.27 15.42 0.21
N GLY A 50 -9.58 15.64 -1.06
CA GLY A 50 -8.60 16.03 -2.07
C GLY A 50 -7.83 14.84 -2.66
N TRP A 51 -8.03 13.64 -2.13
CA TRP A 51 -7.45 12.41 -2.67
C TRP A 51 -8.46 11.73 -3.60
N ASN A 52 -8.16 11.68 -4.90
CA ASN A 52 -9.02 11.00 -5.90
C ASN A 52 -8.88 9.46 -5.82
N VAL A 53 -9.04 8.89 -4.64
CA VAL A 53 -9.04 7.44 -4.39
C VAL A 53 -10.39 6.97 -3.89
N PRO A 54 -10.77 5.71 -4.19
CA PRO A 54 -11.97 5.12 -3.62
C PRO A 54 -11.85 5.06 -2.10
N LYS A 55 -13.00 5.22 -1.43
CA LYS A 55 -13.12 5.17 0.04
C LYS A 55 -12.32 4.00 0.62
N ILE A 56 -11.46 4.32 1.58
CA ILE A 56 -10.52 3.37 2.16
C ILE A 56 -11.23 2.65 3.30
N ASN A 57 -11.50 1.35 3.14
CA ASN A 57 -11.99 0.52 4.24
C ASN A 57 -10.79 -0.11 4.94
N THR A 58 -10.39 0.49 6.04
CA THR A 58 -9.19 0.14 6.81
C THR A 58 -9.29 -1.27 7.37
N THR A 59 -10.41 -1.61 7.99
CA THR A 59 -10.68 -2.95 8.54
C THR A 59 -10.64 -4.01 7.43
N TYR A 60 -11.20 -3.72 6.25
CA TYR A 60 -11.08 -4.62 5.10
C TYR A 60 -9.63 -4.78 4.64
N MET A 61 -8.86 -3.70 4.57
CA MET A 61 -7.47 -3.77 4.10
C MET A 61 -6.58 -4.58 5.03
N ILE A 62 -6.82 -4.50 6.35
CA ILE A 62 -6.11 -5.28 7.37
C ILE A 62 -6.58 -6.73 7.39
N GLN A 63 -7.89 -6.98 7.35
CA GLN A 63 -8.43 -8.34 7.38
C GLN A 63 -8.09 -9.13 6.10
N TYR A 64 -8.02 -8.44 4.97
CA TYR A 64 -7.77 -9.01 3.65
C TYR A 64 -6.46 -8.50 3.04
N CYS A 65 -5.41 -8.34 3.85
CA CYS A 65 -4.07 -7.88 3.42
C CYS A 65 -3.54 -8.60 2.17
N GLN A 66 -3.83 -9.89 2.03
CA GLN A 66 -3.36 -10.74 0.94
C GLN A 66 -4.22 -10.65 -0.33
N GLN A 67 -5.44 -10.13 -0.23
CA GLN A 67 -6.44 -10.12 -1.31
C GLN A 67 -6.72 -8.72 -1.84
N LEU A 68 -5.80 -7.78 -1.62
CA LEU A 68 -5.93 -6.42 -2.10
C LEU A 68 -5.89 -6.35 -3.64
N LEU A 69 -6.77 -5.53 -4.20
CA LEU A 69 -6.81 -5.20 -5.62
C LEU A 69 -5.86 -4.05 -5.95
N GLY A 70 -5.50 -3.90 -7.22
CA GLY A 70 -4.57 -2.85 -7.68
C GLY A 70 -4.93 -1.43 -7.27
N LYS A 71 -6.22 -1.11 -7.13
CA LYS A 71 -6.67 0.20 -6.62
C LYS A 71 -6.21 0.47 -5.18
N HIS A 72 -6.19 -0.55 -4.33
CA HIS A 72 -5.73 -0.43 -2.94
C HIS A 72 -4.21 -0.29 -2.88
N PHE A 73 -3.47 -1.04 -3.72
CA PHE A 73 -2.02 -0.88 -3.81
C PHE A 73 -1.62 0.51 -4.32
N LYS A 74 -2.39 1.11 -5.23
CA LYS A 74 -2.15 2.48 -5.67
C LYS A 74 -2.29 3.48 -4.51
N THR A 75 -3.32 3.31 -3.69
CA THR A 75 -3.52 4.12 -2.48
C THR A 75 -2.36 3.92 -1.50
N LEU A 76 -2.01 2.66 -1.21
CA LEU A 76 -0.90 2.31 -0.33
C LEU A 76 0.41 2.94 -0.82
N ALA A 77 0.74 2.82 -2.11
CA ALA A 77 1.96 3.40 -2.67
C ALA A 77 2.12 4.91 -2.40
N GLN A 78 1.02 5.63 -2.22
CA GLN A 78 1.04 7.09 -1.98
C GLN A 78 1.14 7.46 -0.51
N CYS A 79 0.63 6.62 0.41
CA CYS A 79 0.57 6.93 1.84
C CYS A 79 1.47 6.08 2.72
N MET A 80 1.95 4.93 2.22
CA MET A 80 2.63 3.93 3.03
C MET A 80 3.85 4.46 3.80
N PRO A 81 4.76 5.28 3.23
CA PRO A 81 5.92 5.78 3.96
C PRO A 81 5.55 6.53 5.24
N PHE A 82 4.46 7.31 5.21
CA PHE A 82 3.97 8.08 6.36
C PHE A 82 3.30 7.19 7.42
N ILE A 83 2.75 6.06 6.99
CA ILE A 83 2.00 5.17 7.87
C ILE A 83 2.94 4.25 8.65
N ILE A 84 3.97 3.72 7.99
CA ILE A 84 4.83 2.67 8.58
C ILE A 84 6.11 3.17 9.25
N GLU A 85 6.41 4.47 9.20
CA GLU A 85 7.65 5.08 9.71
C GLU A 85 8.06 4.59 11.12
N ASP A 86 7.08 4.34 11.99
CA ASP A 86 7.28 3.94 13.40
C ASP A 86 6.93 2.47 13.67
N ILE A 87 6.47 1.74 12.63
CA ILE A 87 5.96 0.37 12.72
C ILE A 87 7.00 -0.63 12.21
N VAL A 88 7.84 -0.22 11.25
CA VAL A 88 8.83 -1.09 10.60
C VAL A 88 10.26 -0.60 10.88
N THR A 89 11.24 -1.45 10.58
CA THR A 89 12.65 -1.06 10.66
C THR A 89 12.98 0.03 9.64
N TRP A 90 14.01 0.84 9.93
CA TRP A 90 14.49 1.89 9.02
C TRP A 90 14.81 1.37 7.61
N GLN A 91 15.42 0.18 7.51
CA GLN A 91 15.71 -0.47 6.23
C GLN A 91 14.45 -0.77 5.41
N MET A 92 13.34 -1.09 6.09
CA MET A 92 12.08 -1.33 5.41
C MET A 92 11.47 0.00 4.96
N LEU A 93 11.51 1.04 5.78
CA LEU A 93 11.04 2.38 5.40
C LEU A 93 11.81 2.92 4.18
N GLU A 94 13.13 2.76 4.15
CA GLU A 94 13.98 3.14 3.01
C GLU A 94 13.62 2.39 1.72
N ALA A 95 13.13 1.15 1.83
CA ALA A 95 12.68 0.39 0.65
C ALA A 95 11.38 0.94 0.02
N TRP A 96 10.66 1.85 0.70
CA TRP A 96 9.43 2.48 0.21
C TRP A 96 9.62 3.89 -0.37
N VAL A 97 10.78 4.52 -0.16
CA VAL A 97 11.12 5.91 -0.57
C VAL A 97 12.05 5.89 -1.77
#